data_AF-A0A7V2S8V0-F1
#
_entry.id   AF-A0A7V2S8V0-F1
#
_cell.length_a   1.000
_cell.length_b   1.000
_cell.length_c   1.000
_cell.angle_alpha   90.00
_cell.angle_beta   90.00
_cell.angle_gamma   90.00
#
_symmetry.space_group_name_H-M   'P 1'
#
loop_
_entity.id
_entity.type
_entity.pdbx_description
1 polymer ?
#
loop_
_entity_poly.entity_id
_entity_poly.type
_entity_poly.pdbx_seq_one_letter_code
_entity_poly.pdbx_strand_id
1 'polypeptide(L)' 'MLNSIIDWSVKNRLLVILSIVMLMAATVLVLPKLNLDAFPDVSNIQVTINTEAKGLASEEVEQLITYPIEAVMYALPDV' A
#
# COMPACT_ATOMS: atom_id res chain seq x y z
N MET A 1 -16.25 31.33 19.03
CA MET A 1 -16.04 30.39 17.90
C MET A 1 -16.65 29.04 18.18
N LEU A 2 -16.17 28.29 19.19
CA LEU A 2 -16.71 26.96 19.51
C LEU A 2 -18.19 27.02 19.95
N ASN A 3 -18.54 27.98 20.81
CA ASN A 3 -19.93 28.23 21.22
C ASN A 3 -20.84 28.52 20.02
N SER A 4 -20.36 29.26 19.03
CA SER A 4 -21.13 29.58 17.83
C SER A 4 -21.44 28.33 16.98
N ILE A 5 -20.52 27.35 16.94
CA ILE A 5 -20.73 26.07 16.26
C ILE A 5 -21.74 25.21 17.05
N ILE A 6 -21.65 25.20 18.38
CA ILE A 6 -22.59 24.49 19.25
C ILE A 6 -23.99 25.07 19.10
N ASP A 7 -24.13 26.39 19.20
CA ASP A 7 -25.43 27.07 19.07
C ASP A 7 -26.05 26.82 17.70
N TRP A 8 -25.24 26.85 16.63
CA TRP A 8 -25.69 26.51 15.28
C TRP A 8 -26.11 25.04 15.17
N SER A 9 -25.36 24.11 15.78
CA SER A 9 -25.66 22.67 15.77
C SER A 9 -26.96 22.36 16.50
N VAL A 10 -27.20 23.00 17.65
CA VAL A 10 -28.43 22.85 18.44
C VAL A 10 -29.63 23.45 17.71
N LYS A 11 -29.46 24.63 17.10
CA LYS A 11 -30.51 25.28 16.30
C LYS A 11 -30.90 24.44 15.07
N ASN A 12 -29.93 23.79 14.44
CA ASN A 12 -30.11 22.98 13.24
C ASN A 12 -30.10 21.47 13.53
N ARG A 13 -30.64 21.05 14.69
CA ARG A 13 -30.61 19.65 15.15
C ARG A 13 -31.03 18.62 14.10
N LEU A 14 -31.99 18.95 13.23
CA LEU A 14 -32.48 18.05 12.18
C LEU A 14 -31.43 17.82 11.08
N LEU A 15 -30.71 18.87 10.66
CA LEU A 15 -29.61 18.74 9.71
C LEU A 15 -28.45 17.92 10.31
N VAL A 16 -28.17 18.12 11.60
CA VAL A 16 -27.14 17.34 12.31
C VAL A 16 -27.53 15.86 12.33
N ILE A 17 -28.76 15.52 12.71
CA ILE A 17 -29.23 14.13 12.73
C ILE A 17 -29.16 13.51 11.32
N LEU A 18 -29.63 14.24 10.29
CA LEU A 18 -29.61 13.74 8.91
C LEU A 18 -28.17 13.50 8.43
N SER A 19 -27.23 14.39 8.77
CA SER A 19 -25.81 14.22 8.46
C SER A 19 -25.22 12.97 9.12
N ILE A 20 -25.58 12.68 10.38
CA ILE A 20 -25.14 11.49 11.10
C ILE A 20 -25.70 10.22 10.45
N VAL A 21 -26.99 10.21 10.09
CA VAL A 21 -27.62 9.07 9.41
C VAL A 21 -26.97 8.81 8.05
N MET A 22 -26.73 9.86 7.27
CA MET A 22 -26.07 9.74 5.97
C MET A 22 -24.65 9.20 6.12
N LEU A 23 -23.91 9.67 7.12
CA LEU A 23 -22.55 9.21 7.42
C LEU A 23 -22.54 7.75 7.87
N MET A 24 -23.48 7.33 8.74
CA MET A 24 -23.62 5.92 9.12
C MET A 24 -23.93 5.03 7.92
N ALA A 25 -24.86 5.44 7.05
CA ALA A 25 -25.19 4.70 5.84
C ALA A 25 -23.97 4.55 4.91
N ALA A 26 -23.21 5.64 4.70
CA ALA A 26 -21.98 5.61 3.93
C ALA A 26 -20.94 4.65 4.54
N THR A 27 -20.74 4.70 5.86
CA THR A 27 -19.81 3.81 6.57
C THR A 27 -20.20 2.35 6.40
N VAL A 28 -21.47 1.99 6.57
CA VAL A 28 -21.94 0.59 6.42
C VAL A 28 -21.72 0.07 5.00
N LEU A 29 -21.86 0.93 3.97
CA LEU A 29 -21.60 0.55 2.59
C LEU A 29 -20.11 0.34 2.26
N VAL A 30 -19.22 1.02 3.00
CA VAL A 30 -17.76 0.93 2.81
C VAL A 30 -17.14 -0.18 3.65
N LEU A 31 -17.70 -0.46 4.83
CA LEU A 31 -17.19 -1.46 5.78
C LEU A 31 -16.87 -2.84 5.14
N PRO A 32 -17.76 -3.46 4.34
CA PRO A 32 -17.49 -4.76 3.74
C PRO A 32 -16.49 -4.70 2.56
N LYS A 33 -16.14 -3.51 2.08
CA LYS A 33 -15.15 -3.30 1.01
C LYS A 33 -13.74 -3.04 1.56
N LEU A 34 -13.60 -2.94 2.89
CA LEU A 34 -12.29 -2.79 3.50
C LEU A 34 -11.52 -4.10 3.34
N ASN A 35 -10.32 -3.99 2.76
CA ASN A 35 -9.39 -5.10 2.70
C ASN A 35 -8.84 -5.32 4.11
N LEU A 36 -9.43 -6.26 4.83
CA LEU A 36 -8.97 -6.67 6.14
C LEU A 36 -7.87 -7.72 5.96
N ASP A 37 -6.65 -7.38 6.34
CA ASP A 37 -5.58 -8.36 6.50
C ASP A 37 -5.33 -8.60 7.99
N ALA A 38 -5.03 -9.84 8.35
CA ALA A 38 -4.78 -10.24 9.73
C ALA A 38 -3.43 -9.71 10.23
N PHE A 39 -2.50 -9.48 9.31
CA PHE A 39 -1.17 -8.96 9.60
C PHE A 39 -0.82 -7.86 8.60
N PRO A 40 -0.07 -6.83 9.03
CA PRO A 40 0.52 -5.90 8.08
C PRO A 40 1.55 -6.65 7.21
N ASP A 41 1.67 -6.27 5.95
CA ASP A 41 2.75 -6.74 5.09
C ASP A 41 4.09 -6.21 5.62
N VAL A 42 4.93 -7.13 6.08
CA VAL A 42 6.28 -6.87 6.60
C VAL A 42 7.36 -7.36 5.64
N SER A 43 6.97 -7.77 4.43
CA SER A 43 7.94 -8.19 3.41
C SER A 43 8.72 -6.98 2.89
N ASN A 44 10.01 -7.19 2.65
CA ASN A 44 10.82 -6.19 1.96
C ASN A 44 10.45 -6.17 0.48
N ILE A 45 10.59 -5.01 -0.15
CA ILE A 45 10.44 -4.89 -1.61
C ILE A 45 11.66 -5.57 -2.24
N GLN A 46 11.48 -6.78 -2.79
CA GLN A 46 12.53 -7.55 -3.43
C GLN A 46 12.16 -7.86 -4.89
N VAL A 47 13.10 -7.66 -5.80
CA VAL A 47 12.98 -8.04 -7.21
C VAL A 47 13.93 -9.19 -7.50
N THR A 48 13.39 -10.36 -7.82
CA THR A 48 14.18 -11.57 -8.10
C THR A 48 14.39 -11.74 -9.60
N ILE A 49 15.66 -11.91 -10.02
CA ILE A 49 16.04 -12.13 -11.42
C ILE A 49 16.51 -13.58 -11.57
N ASN A 50 15.78 -14.37 -12.36
CA ASN A 50 16.15 -15.75 -12.64
C ASN A 50 16.56 -15.88 -14.12
N THR A 51 17.78 -16.36 -14.37
CA THR A 51 18.30 -16.60 -15.71
C THR A 51 18.68 -18.06 -15.87
N GLU A 52 18.08 -18.75 -16.85
CA GLU A 52 18.45 -20.13 -17.17
C GLU A 52 19.69 -20.18 -18.06
N ALA A 53 20.74 -20.89 -17.61
CA ALA A 53 21.99 -21.05 -18.35
C ALA A 53 22.30 -22.55 -18.53
N LYS A 54 21.74 -23.16 -19.59
CA LYS A 54 21.93 -24.60 -19.86
C LYS A 54 23.27 -24.87 -20.52
N GLY A 55 24.08 -25.75 -19.92
CA GLY A 55 25.34 -26.20 -20.49
C GLY A 55 26.56 -25.34 -20.13
N LEU A 56 26.38 -24.26 -19.37
CA LEU A 56 27.49 -23.50 -18.77
C LEU A 56 27.87 -24.11 -17.41
N ALA A 57 29.17 -24.14 -17.11
CA ALA A 57 29.65 -24.46 -15.77
C ALA A 57 29.32 -23.31 -14.79
N SER A 58 29.25 -23.61 -13.50
CA SER A 58 28.89 -22.60 -12.49
C SER A 58 29.80 -21.36 -12.51
N GLU A 59 31.08 -21.52 -12.82
CA GLU A 59 32.03 -20.40 -12.93
C GLU A 59 31.73 -19.50 -14.14
N GLU A 60 31.33 -20.09 -15.26
CA GLU A 60 30.96 -19.35 -16.46
C GLU A 60 29.64 -18.60 -16.25
N VAL A 61 28.68 -19.19 -15.53
CA VAL A 61 27.43 -18.51 -15.15
C VAL A 61 27.72 -17.29 -14.26
N GLU A 62 28.61 -17.42 -13.27
CA GLU A 62 28.97 -16.31 -12.39
C GLU A 62 29.64 -15.16 -13.16
N GLN A 63 30.66 -15.47 -13.97
CA GLN A 63 31.44 -14.45 -14.66
C GLN A 63 30.69 -13.78 -15.81
N LEU A 64 29.88 -14.55 -16.55
CA LEU A 64 29.23 -14.07 -17.77
C LEU A 64 27.81 -13.57 -17.56
N ILE A 65 27.12 -14.01 -16.50
CA ILE A 65 25.69 -13.74 -16.30
C ILE A 65 25.47 -13.02 -14.96
N THR A 66 25.79 -13.66 -13.83
CA THR A 66 25.47 -13.10 -12.50
C THR A 66 26.19 -11.77 -12.26
N TYR A 67 27.52 -11.75 -12.39
CA TYR A 67 28.33 -10.58 -12.07
C TYR A 67 27.98 -9.35 -12.92
N PRO A 68 27.82 -9.44 -14.25
CA PRO A 68 27.36 -8.30 -15.05
C PRO A 68 25.97 -7.78 -14.66
N ILE A 69 25.04 -8.67 -14.31
CA ILE A 69 23.69 -8.29 -13.89
C ILE A 69 23.74 -7.54 -12.55
N GLU A 70 24.47 -8.07 -11.56
CA GLU A 70 24.63 -7.42 -10.25
C GLU A 70 25.34 -6.06 -10.37
N ALA A 71 26.38 -5.97 -11.21
CA ALA A 71 27.11 -4.73 -11.45
C ALA A 71 26.21 -3.61 -12.01
N VAL A 72 25.28 -3.95 -12.90
CA VAL A 72 24.29 -3.00 -13.43
C VAL A 72 23.24 -2.66 -12.37
N MET A 73 22.82 -3.64 -11.56
CA MET A 73 21.84 -3.41 -10.49
C MET A 73 22.36 -2.45 -9.41
N TYR A 74 23.66 -2.47 -9.09
CA TYR A 74 24.27 -1.50 -8.16
C TYR A 74 24.20 -0.05 -8.63
N ALA A 75 24.00 0.20 -9.92
CA ALA A 75 23.94 1.55 -10.47
C ALA A 75 22.52 2.13 -10.50
N LEU A 76 21.50 1.36 -10.09
CA LEU A 76 20.11 1.82 -10.08
C LEU A 76 19.84 2.72 -8.86
N PRO A 77 19.19 3.88 -9.05
CA PRO A 77 18.71 4.69 -7.93
C PRO A 77 17.59 3.93 -7.19
N ASP A 78 17.61 4.02 -5.86
CA ASP A 78 16.62 3.42 -4.96
C ASP A 78 16.58 1.87 -4.93
N VAL A 79 17.72 1.21 -5.25
CA VAL A 79 17.93 -0.26 -5.12
C VAL A 79 19.10 -0.56 -4.18
#